data_AF-A0A660WI75-F1
#
_entry.id   AF-A0A660WI75-F1
#
_cell.length_a   1.000
_cell.length_b   1.000
_cell.length_c   1.000
_cell.angle_alpha   90.00
_cell.angle_beta   90.00
_cell.angle_gamma   90.00
#
_symmetry.space_group_name_H-M   'P 1'
#
loop_
_entity.id
_entity.type
_entity.pdbx_description
1 polymer ?
#
loop_
_entity_poly.entity_id
_entity_poly.type
_entity_poly.pdbx_seq_one_letter_code
_entity_poly.pdbx_strand_id
1 'polypeptide(L)'
;MSFSPKSRKWSRNKKCEERGLTSLVALFAALLLTALFPGCGENEGKSLPPRDADAYHEAAADIISFQNDDEITLTLDGICKDIPHDAEEVSVELVNDGDTITLTDGRLVRYTGIDAPEPRHDTGEPEPYSTEALEYNRNLLEGRTVLLVFDKERTDRYGRVLAYVFARPKAGEGKTVFVNAEMVLAGYAPAKRFPPNVKHAGVLSALEEYAALHKRGMWKTTPHGYVGSRASRKFHRLDCPYGKQILPRNRIEFKTRRDAVEAGYVPCRSCKP
;
A
#
# COMPACT_ATOMS: atom_id res chain seq x y z
N MET A 1 -17.20 8.34 29.43
CA MET A 1 -15.82 7.81 29.54
C MET A 1 -15.05 8.27 28.32
N SER A 2 -14.24 9.32 28.46
CA SER A 2 -13.49 9.95 27.38
C SER A 2 -12.21 9.16 27.09
N PHE A 3 -12.11 8.59 25.89
CA PHE A 3 -10.86 8.01 25.40
C PHE A 3 -9.97 9.14 24.88
N SER A 4 -8.95 9.50 25.67
CA SER A 4 -7.84 10.33 25.21
C SER A 4 -6.85 9.45 24.43
N PRO A 5 -6.59 9.70 23.14
CA PRO A 5 -5.57 8.96 22.41
C PRO A 5 -4.19 9.41 22.89
N LYS A 6 -3.38 8.47 23.39
CA LYS A 6 -1.98 8.70 23.76
C LYS A 6 -1.25 9.27 22.54
N SER A 7 -0.85 10.54 22.62
CA SER A 7 -0.01 11.18 21.62
C SER A 7 1.34 10.48 21.56
N ARG A 8 1.71 9.94 20.39
CA ARG A 8 3.06 9.42 20.17
C ARG A 8 4.03 10.60 20.10
N LYS A 9 5.05 10.58 20.95
CA LYS A 9 6.19 11.51 20.84
C LYS A 9 7.01 11.12 19.62
N TRP A 10 7.07 12.03 18.65
CA TRP A 10 7.97 11.91 17.51
C TRP A 10 9.38 12.32 17.91
N SER A 11 10.35 11.44 17.64
CA SER A 11 11.76 11.79 17.76
C SER A 11 12.15 12.69 16.58
N ARG A 12 12.80 13.81 16.90
CA ARG A 12 13.26 14.80 15.93
C ARG A 12 14.51 14.27 15.24
N ASN A 13 14.50 14.08 13.91
CA ASN A 13 15.73 14.16 13.14
C ASN A 13 15.51 14.54 11.66
N LYS A 14 16.21 15.63 11.30
CA LYS A 14 16.68 16.22 10.04
C LYS A 14 15.77 16.27 8.79
N LYS A 15 15.64 17.51 8.28
CA LYS A 15 14.99 17.98 7.05
C LYS A 15 15.33 17.13 5.81
N CYS A 16 14.36 16.98 4.92
CA CYS A 16 14.62 16.79 3.50
C CYS A 16 15.25 18.08 2.96
N GLU A 17 16.57 18.14 2.89
CA GLU A 17 17.30 19.26 2.30
C GLU A 17 17.91 18.77 0.97
N GLU A 18 17.79 19.62 -0.06
CA GLU A 18 18.23 19.38 -1.43
C GLU A 18 19.71 18.97 -1.47
N ARG A 19 20.00 17.74 -1.90
CA ARG A 19 21.38 17.34 -2.17
C ARG A 19 21.69 17.55 -3.65
N GLY A 20 22.36 18.66 -3.91
CA GLY A 20 23.06 18.93 -5.16
C GLY A 20 24.03 17.81 -5.50
N LEU A 21 23.99 17.42 -6.77
CA LEU A 21 24.82 16.44 -7.44
C LEU A 21 26.31 16.84 -7.35
N THR A 22 27.17 16.00 -6.79
CA THR A 22 28.61 16.04 -7.09
C THR A 22 29.16 14.64 -7.35
N SER A 23 29.76 14.55 -8.54
CA SER A 23 30.45 13.41 -9.16
C SER A 23 31.54 12.84 -8.27
N LEU A 24 31.73 11.51 -8.28
CA LEU A 24 33.05 10.88 -8.22
C LEU A 24 33.02 9.38 -8.60
N VAL A 25 34.05 9.03 -9.34
CA VAL A 25 34.37 7.78 -10.04
C VAL A 25 34.68 6.62 -9.08
N ALA A 26 34.28 5.39 -9.45
CA ALA A 26 35.00 4.19 -9.04
C ALA A 26 34.83 3.07 -10.09
N LEU A 27 35.88 2.87 -10.90
CA LEU A 27 36.13 1.68 -11.71
C LEU A 27 36.50 0.50 -10.80
N PHE A 28 35.88 -0.67 -11.00
CA PHE A 28 36.54 -1.95 -10.73
C PHE A 28 36.13 -3.00 -11.76
N ALA A 29 37.14 -3.59 -12.37
CA ALA A 29 37.08 -4.71 -13.31
C ALA A 29 37.46 -6.01 -12.59
N ALA A 30 36.87 -7.15 -12.98
CA ALA A 30 37.54 -8.45 -12.98
C ALA A 30 36.76 -9.51 -13.79
N LEU A 31 37.54 -10.36 -14.46
CA LEU A 31 37.23 -11.33 -15.51
C LEU A 31 36.52 -12.62 -15.05
N LEU A 32 35.65 -13.11 -15.95
CA LEU A 32 35.47 -14.48 -16.46
C LEU A 32 36.12 -15.67 -15.73
N LEU A 33 35.28 -16.67 -15.38
CA LEU A 33 35.65 -18.08 -15.45
C LEU A 33 34.47 -18.91 -16.00
N THR A 34 34.72 -19.57 -17.13
CA THR A 34 33.83 -20.53 -17.81
C THR A 34 33.90 -21.91 -17.17
N ALA A 35 32.75 -22.56 -16.98
CA ALA A 35 32.69 -24.02 -16.86
C ALA A 35 31.51 -24.57 -17.69
N LEU A 36 31.85 -25.39 -18.67
CA LEU A 36 30.95 -26.23 -19.47
C LEU A 36 30.78 -27.57 -18.78
N PHE A 37 29.54 -28.07 -18.63
CA PHE A 37 29.25 -29.50 -18.65
C PHE A 37 27.89 -29.77 -19.33
N PRO A 38 27.72 -30.92 -20.00
CA PRO A 38 26.66 -31.17 -20.97
C PRO A 38 25.42 -31.85 -20.36
N GLY A 39 24.26 -31.52 -20.95
CA GLY A 39 23.22 -32.45 -21.39
C GLY A 39 22.44 -33.28 -20.36
N CYS A 40 21.16 -32.96 -20.20
CA CYS A 40 20.06 -33.93 -20.40
C CYS A 40 18.77 -33.14 -20.65
N GLY A 41 18.11 -33.40 -21.78
CA GLY A 41 16.81 -32.82 -22.10
C GLY A 41 15.68 -33.65 -21.53
N GLU A 42 14.61 -32.99 -21.10
CA GLU A 42 13.26 -33.54 -21.05
C GLU A 42 12.23 -32.39 -21.03
N ASN A 43 11.41 -32.40 -22.08
CA ASN A 43 10.02 -31.94 -22.15
C ASN A 43 9.68 -30.47 -21.86
N GLU A 44 9.30 -29.80 -22.95
CA GLU A 44 8.64 -28.50 -23.03
C GLU A 44 7.31 -28.48 -22.26
N GLY A 45 7.37 -28.20 -20.97
CA GLY A 45 6.31 -27.52 -20.25
C GLY A 45 6.71 -26.05 -20.14
N LYS A 46 6.08 -25.15 -20.90
CA LYS A 46 6.27 -23.71 -20.76
C LYS A 46 6.03 -23.32 -19.29
N SER A 47 7.10 -23.19 -18.52
CA SER A 47 7.07 -22.66 -17.17
C SER A 47 6.52 -21.24 -17.27
N LEU A 48 5.35 -21.01 -16.67
CA LEU A 48 4.87 -19.64 -16.44
C LEU A 48 5.99 -18.89 -15.71
N PRO A 49 6.32 -17.66 -16.13
CA PRO A 49 7.36 -16.88 -15.48
C PRO A 49 7.04 -16.74 -13.97
N PRO A 50 8.06 -16.71 -13.10
CA PRO A 50 7.86 -16.57 -11.66
C PRO A 50 6.95 -15.35 -11.40
N ARG A 51 5.80 -15.57 -10.74
CA ARG A 51 4.82 -14.52 -10.45
C ARG A 51 5.31 -13.65 -9.31
N ASP A 52 5.99 -12.57 -9.67
CA ASP A 52 6.04 -11.23 -9.04
C ASP A 52 6.20 -11.08 -7.51
N ALA A 53 6.18 -12.11 -6.66
CA ALA A 53 6.21 -11.96 -5.20
C ALA A 53 7.59 -11.47 -4.69
N ASP A 54 8.66 -11.91 -5.34
CA ASP A 54 10.04 -11.60 -4.92
C ASP A 54 10.46 -10.17 -5.30
N ALA A 55 9.97 -9.65 -6.44
CA ALA A 55 10.28 -8.29 -6.91
C ALA A 55 9.67 -7.19 -6.02
N TYR A 56 8.64 -7.50 -5.21
CA TYR A 56 7.98 -6.52 -4.35
C TYR A 56 8.63 -6.36 -2.97
N HIS A 57 9.43 -7.32 -2.50
CA HIS A 57 10.12 -7.19 -1.20
C HIS A 57 11.34 -6.30 -1.26
N GLU A 58 12.09 -6.34 -2.36
CA GLU A 58 13.23 -5.44 -2.55
C GLU A 58 12.77 -3.97 -2.64
N ALA A 59 11.66 -3.69 -3.32
CA ALA A 59 11.09 -2.33 -3.41
C ALA A 59 10.44 -1.84 -2.09
N ALA A 60 9.95 -2.74 -1.24
CA ALA A 60 9.40 -2.38 0.06
C ALA A 60 10.47 -2.12 1.12
N ALA A 61 11.61 -2.80 1.05
CA ALA A 61 12.71 -2.66 2.01
C ALA A 61 13.30 -1.23 2.06
N ASP A 62 13.26 -0.52 0.93
CA ASP A 62 13.72 0.88 0.87
C ASP A 62 12.77 1.86 1.57
N ILE A 63 11.47 1.52 1.68
CA ILE A 63 10.39 2.37 2.22
C ILE A 63 9.94 1.94 3.61
N ILE A 64 10.15 0.69 3.99
CA ILE A 64 9.69 0.09 5.24
C ILE A 64 10.91 -0.44 5.98
N SER A 65 11.16 0.10 7.17
CA SER A 65 12.13 -0.45 8.12
C SER A 65 11.40 -1.07 9.31
N PHE A 66 11.85 -2.24 9.72
CA PHE A 66 11.40 -2.90 10.93
C PHE A 66 12.38 -2.57 12.06
N GLN A 67 11.90 -1.89 13.10
CA GLN A 67 12.75 -1.59 14.26
C GLN A 67 12.80 -2.78 15.23
N ASN A 68 11.70 -3.55 15.34
CA ASN A 68 11.55 -4.82 16.05
C ASN A 68 10.44 -5.64 15.35
N ASP A 69 10.20 -6.89 15.78
CA ASP A 69 9.21 -7.81 15.18
C ASP A 69 7.79 -7.22 15.02
N ASP A 70 7.42 -6.21 15.82
CA ASP A 70 6.08 -5.62 15.84
C ASP A 70 6.04 -4.10 15.52
N GLU A 71 7.16 -3.47 15.17
CA GLU A 71 7.20 -2.01 14.91
C GLU A 71 7.77 -1.67 13.53
N ILE A 72 6.87 -1.25 12.63
CA ILE A 72 7.22 -0.68 11.33
C ILE A 72 7.39 0.83 11.44
N THR A 73 8.50 1.33 10.91
CA THR A 73 8.68 2.74 10.56
C THR A 73 8.82 2.86 9.06
N LEU A 74 7.97 3.70 8.45
CA LEU A 74 8.16 4.16 7.10
C LEU A 74 9.46 4.99 7.03
N THR A 75 10.43 4.53 6.25
CA THR A 75 11.71 5.23 6.07
C THR A 75 11.49 6.47 5.23
N LEU A 76 11.96 7.60 5.76
CA LEU A 76 11.88 8.89 5.07
C LEU A 76 12.69 8.87 3.78
N ASP A 77 13.83 8.17 3.77
CA ASP A 77 14.71 8.11 2.60
C ASP A 77 14.09 7.35 1.42
N GLY A 78 13.22 6.36 1.66
CA GLY A 78 12.49 5.66 0.59
C GLY A 78 11.33 6.49 0.06
N ILE A 79 10.52 7.05 0.97
CA ILE A 79 9.36 7.88 0.64
C ILE A 79 9.77 9.11 -0.19
N CYS A 80 10.88 9.76 0.14
CA CYS A 80 11.31 10.99 -0.51
C CYS A 80 12.00 10.79 -1.86
N LYS A 81 12.63 9.63 -2.12
CA LYS A 81 13.20 9.31 -3.44
C LYS A 81 12.13 9.26 -4.53
N ASP A 82 10.90 8.95 -4.15
CA ASP A 82 9.80 8.72 -5.08
C ASP A 82 9.04 9.99 -5.48
N ILE A 83 9.36 11.14 -4.90
CA ILE A 83 8.77 12.43 -5.21
C ILE A 83 9.62 13.10 -6.31
N PRO A 84 9.11 13.25 -7.54
CA PRO A 84 9.81 13.99 -8.58
C PRO A 84 10.08 15.44 -8.15
N HIS A 85 11.19 16.03 -8.60
CA HIS A 85 11.51 17.43 -8.31
C HIS A 85 10.47 18.40 -8.86
N ASP A 86 9.80 18.02 -9.94
CA ASP A 86 8.73 18.74 -10.62
C ASP A 86 7.32 18.24 -10.23
N ALA A 87 7.20 17.54 -9.09
CA ALA A 87 5.91 17.12 -8.57
C ALA A 87 4.99 18.33 -8.39
N GLU A 88 3.75 18.18 -8.86
CA GLU A 88 2.77 19.27 -8.80
C GLU A 88 2.36 19.54 -7.36
N GLU A 89 2.51 20.80 -6.93
CA GLU A 89 2.24 21.25 -5.56
C GLU A 89 0.97 22.11 -5.51
N VAL A 90 -0.06 21.65 -4.79
CA VAL A 90 -1.37 22.31 -4.71
C VAL A 90 -1.98 22.16 -3.31
N SER A 91 -2.72 23.18 -2.86
CA SER A 91 -3.43 23.14 -1.58
C SER A 91 -4.74 22.35 -1.65
N VAL A 92 -5.01 21.58 -0.59
CA VAL A 92 -6.27 20.87 -0.40
C VAL A 92 -7.36 21.85 0.02
N GLU A 93 -8.47 21.86 -0.72
CA GLU A 93 -9.67 22.64 -0.39
C GLU A 93 -10.61 21.83 0.50
N LEU A 94 -10.89 20.59 0.12
CA LEU A 94 -11.84 19.72 0.80
C LEU A 94 -11.34 18.28 0.81
N VAL A 95 -11.55 17.60 1.94
CA VAL A 95 -11.41 16.14 2.03
C VAL A 95 -12.80 15.52 1.94
N ASN A 96 -13.06 14.86 0.81
CA ASN A 96 -14.39 14.36 0.45
C ASN A 96 -14.72 13.06 1.22
N ASP A 97 -13.80 12.10 1.20
CA ASP A 97 -13.92 10.77 1.83
C ASP A 97 -12.53 10.23 2.26
N GLY A 98 -12.42 8.93 2.51
CA GLY A 98 -11.16 8.31 2.93
C GLY A 98 -10.06 8.25 1.86
N ASP A 99 -10.39 8.44 0.58
CA ASP A 99 -9.40 8.34 -0.51
C ASP A 99 -9.61 9.31 -1.68
N THR A 100 -10.45 10.32 -1.47
CA THR A 100 -10.74 11.39 -2.42
C THR A 100 -10.66 12.77 -1.77
N ILE A 101 -10.01 13.71 -2.47
CA ILE A 101 -9.90 15.13 -2.07
C ILE A 101 -10.24 16.04 -3.24
N THR A 102 -10.66 17.26 -2.92
CA THR A 102 -10.82 18.36 -3.86
C THR A 102 -9.69 19.36 -3.60
N LEU A 103 -9.00 19.72 -4.66
CA LEU A 103 -7.94 20.71 -4.65
C LEU A 103 -8.49 22.12 -4.84
N THR A 104 -7.73 23.13 -4.42
CA THR A 104 -8.08 24.56 -4.59
C THR A 104 -8.25 25.03 -6.03
N ASP A 105 -7.82 24.23 -7.02
CA ASP A 105 -8.05 24.48 -8.45
C ASP A 105 -9.28 23.73 -9.01
N GLY A 106 -10.07 23.10 -8.14
CA GLY A 106 -11.30 22.38 -8.48
C GLY A 106 -11.10 20.93 -8.92
N ARG A 107 -9.87 20.43 -9.04
CA ARG A 107 -9.64 19.03 -9.41
C ARG A 107 -10.00 18.09 -8.26
N LEU A 108 -10.70 17.01 -8.61
CA LEU A 108 -10.93 15.86 -7.74
C LEU A 108 -9.79 14.87 -7.89
N VAL A 109 -9.12 14.53 -6.79
CA VAL A 109 -8.01 13.56 -6.77
C VAL A 109 -8.46 12.29 -6.07
N ARG A 110 -8.37 11.15 -6.76
CA ARG A 110 -8.58 9.80 -6.22
C ARG A 110 -7.24 9.13 -5.96
N TYR A 111 -7.06 8.64 -4.74
CA TYR A 111 -5.78 8.08 -4.29
C TYR A 111 -5.48 6.77 -5.00
N THR A 112 -4.38 6.73 -5.74
CA THR A 112 -3.95 5.51 -6.42
C THR A 112 -3.52 4.45 -5.41
N GLY A 113 -3.94 3.20 -5.63
CA GLY A 113 -3.44 2.06 -4.87
C GLY A 113 -4.20 1.72 -3.59
N ILE A 114 -5.25 2.47 -3.22
CA ILE A 114 -6.05 2.23 -2.01
C ILE A 114 -7.56 2.37 -2.29
N ASP A 115 -8.41 1.82 -1.42
CA ASP A 115 -9.87 1.75 -1.60
C ASP A 115 -10.60 1.89 -0.26
N ALA A 116 -10.63 3.10 0.29
CA ALA A 116 -11.22 3.38 1.59
C ALA A 116 -12.74 3.08 1.62
N PRO A 117 -13.30 2.76 2.80
CA PRO A 117 -14.73 2.53 2.91
C PRO A 117 -15.55 3.75 2.50
N GLU A 118 -16.55 3.52 1.65
CA GLU A 118 -17.34 4.58 1.03
C GLU A 118 -18.34 5.19 2.03
N PRO A 119 -18.47 6.53 2.08
CA PRO A 119 -19.51 7.18 2.87
C PRO A 119 -20.90 6.88 2.30
N ARG A 120 -21.94 7.31 3.02
CA ARG A 120 -23.32 7.17 2.55
C ARG A 120 -23.49 7.86 1.18
N HIS A 121 -23.87 7.09 0.18
CA HIS A 121 -24.43 7.60 -1.07
C HIS A 121 -25.96 7.51 -1.07
N ASP A 122 -26.58 8.25 -2.00
CA ASP A 122 -28.01 8.59 -2.12
C ASP A 122 -29.05 7.51 -1.73
N THR A 123 -28.71 6.22 -1.85
CA THR A 123 -29.64 5.10 -1.58
C THR A 123 -29.08 3.98 -0.70
N GLY A 124 -27.87 4.13 -0.12
CA GLY A 124 -27.20 3.10 0.67
C GLY A 124 -26.98 3.47 2.14
N GLU A 125 -26.63 2.50 2.98
CA GLU A 125 -26.00 2.76 4.28
C GLU A 125 -24.50 3.03 4.06
N PRO A 126 -23.85 3.87 4.89
CA PRO A 126 -22.40 4.05 4.82
C PRO A 126 -21.69 2.73 5.09
N GLU A 127 -20.55 2.52 4.43
CA GLU A 127 -19.74 1.35 4.72
C GLU A 127 -19.12 1.45 6.13
N PRO A 128 -18.96 0.33 6.86
CA PRO A 128 -18.28 0.34 8.13
C PRO A 128 -16.90 1.00 8.03
N TYR A 129 -16.55 1.85 8.99
CA TYR A 129 -15.33 2.67 9.04
C TYR A 129 -15.23 3.85 8.05
N SER A 130 -16.28 4.15 7.26
CA SER A 130 -16.22 5.28 6.31
C SER A 130 -15.99 6.63 6.99
N THR A 131 -16.67 6.87 8.13
CA THR A 131 -16.55 8.11 8.89
C THR A 131 -15.16 8.25 9.50
N GLU A 132 -14.66 7.18 10.11
CA GLU A 132 -13.34 7.17 10.74
C GLU A 132 -12.21 7.32 9.70
N ALA A 133 -12.37 6.73 8.51
CA ALA A 133 -11.42 6.89 7.41
C ALA A 133 -11.39 8.34 6.90
N LEU A 134 -12.55 8.96 6.71
CA LEU A 134 -12.67 10.37 6.34
C LEU A 134 -12.04 11.30 7.39
N GLU A 135 -12.34 11.10 8.68
CA GLU A 135 -11.75 11.88 9.77
C GLU A 135 -10.22 11.70 9.82
N TYR A 136 -9.72 10.50 9.62
CA TYR A 136 -8.29 10.24 9.57
C TYR A 136 -7.62 10.97 8.39
N ASN A 137 -8.21 10.90 7.19
CA ASN A 137 -7.72 11.60 6.01
C ASN A 137 -7.74 13.14 6.20
N ARG A 138 -8.81 13.69 6.81
CA ARG A 138 -8.87 15.10 7.21
C ARG A 138 -7.73 15.49 8.14
N ASN A 139 -7.47 14.71 9.19
CA ASN A 139 -6.36 15.01 10.10
C ASN A 139 -4.99 15.05 9.39
N LEU A 140 -4.84 14.23 8.35
CA LEU A 140 -3.63 14.22 7.51
C LEU A 140 -3.54 15.41 6.56
N LEU A 141 -4.64 16.01 6.10
CA LEU A 141 -4.63 16.93 4.96
C LEU A 141 -5.29 18.28 5.15
N GLU A 142 -6.11 18.46 6.18
CA GLU A 142 -6.86 19.69 6.37
C GLU A 142 -5.90 20.89 6.51
N GLY A 143 -6.09 21.87 5.61
CA GLY A 143 -5.26 23.06 5.49
C GLY A 143 -3.82 22.79 5.05
N ARG A 144 -3.51 21.62 4.48
CA ARG A 144 -2.17 21.28 3.99
C ARG A 144 -2.04 21.45 2.47
N THR A 145 -0.80 21.68 2.06
CA THR A 145 -0.37 21.56 0.67
C THR A 145 0.10 20.13 0.40
N VAL A 146 -0.29 19.60 -0.76
CA VAL A 146 0.08 18.26 -1.20
C VAL A 146 0.94 18.31 -2.47
N LEU A 147 1.77 17.29 -2.63
CA LEU A 147 2.45 16.96 -3.87
C LEU A 147 1.73 15.79 -4.52
N LEU A 148 1.43 15.92 -5.81
CA LEU A 148 0.81 14.86 -6.61
C LEU A 148 1.90 14.10 -7.37
N VAL A 149 2.01 12.80 -7.08
CA VAL A 149 2.91 11.89 -7.78
C VAL A 149 2.10 10.95 -8.65
N PHE A 150 2.31 11.03 -9.96
CA PHE A 150 1.57 10.27 -10.94
C PHE A 150 2.23 8.93 -11.26
N ASP A 151 1.43 7.98 -11.73
CA ASP A 151 1.88 6.76 -12.39
C ASP A 151 1.53 6.84 -13.90
N LYS A 152 1.48 5.71 -14.60
CA LYS A 152 1.24 5.61 -16.05
C LYS A 152 -0.01 6.33 -16.52
N GLU A 153 -1.12 6.20 -15.80
CA GLU A 153 -2.37 6.91 -16.07
C GLU A 153 -2.62 8.01 -15.03
N ARG A 154 -2.95 9.20 -15.51
CA ARG A 154 -3.15 10.38 -14.65
C ARG A 154 -4.60 10.70 -14.34
N THR A 155 -5.54 10.13 -15.08
CA THR A 155 -6.96 10.38 -14.91
C THR A 155 -7.75 9.09 -15.08
N ASP A 156 -8.88 8.98 -14.39
CA ASP A 156 -9.83 7.90 -14.62
C ASP A 156 -10.91 8.29 -15.63
N ARG A 157 -11.77 7.33 -15.95
CA ARG A 157 -12.93 7.51 -16.86
C ARG A 157 -13.98 8.52 -16.38
N TYR A 158 -13.93 8.94 -15.12
CA TYR A 158 -14.84 9.90 -14.51
C TYR A 158 -14.24 11.31 -14.47
N GLY A 159 -13.02 11.48 -15.00
CA GLY A 159 -12.31 12.76 -15.02
C GLY A 159 -11.60 13.10 -13.71
N ARG A 160 -11.53 12.16 -12.74
CA ARG A 160 -10.76 12.36 -11.51
C ARG A 160 -9.29 12.18 -11.81
N VAL A 161 -8.46 12.99 -11.16
CA VAL A 161 -7.00 12.85 -11.16
C VAL A 161 -6.62 11.64 -10.33
N LEU A 162 -5.78 10.76 -10.88
CA LEU A 162 -5.23 9.59 -10.19
C LEU A 162 -3.82 9.93 -9.71
N ALA A 163 -3.62 9.99 -8.40
CA ALA A 163 -2.30 10.32 -7.84
C ALA A 163 -1.99 9.56 -6.55
N TYR A 164 -0.70 9.38 -6.29
CA TYR A 164 -0.18 9.15 -4.96
C TYR A 164 0.01 10.52 -4.28
N VAL A 165 -0.55 10.68 -3.09
CA VAL A 165 -0.65 11.98 -2.41
C VAL A 165 0.38 12.08 -1.30
N PHE A 166 1.20 13.12 -1.35
CA PHE A 166 2.22 13.40 -0.35
C PHE A 166 1.92 14.73 0.34
N ALA A 167 1.64 14.72 1.63
CA ALA A 167 1.35 15.94 2.38
C ALA A 167 2.66 16.59 2.85
N ARG A 168 2.84 17.88 2.56
CA ARG A 168 3.95 18.65 3.13
C ARG A 168 3.82 18.71 4.66
N PRO A 169 4.95 18.78 5.38
CA PRO A 169 4.92 18.98 6.83
C PRO A 169 4.22 20.30 7.16
N LYS A 170 3.43 20.32 8.25
CA LYS A 170 2.99 21.59 8.83
C LYS A 170 4.20 22.38 9.33
N ALA A 171 4.05 23.70 9.50
CA ALA A 171 5.08 24.51 10.13
C ALA A 171 5.47 23.92 11.50
N GLY A 172 6.74 23.53 11.67
CA GLY A 172 7.25 22.87 12.88
C GLY A 172 7.22 21.34 12.87
N GLU A 173 6.58 20.71 11.87
CA GLU A 173 6.72 19.28 11.58
C GLU A 173 7.95 19.04 10.69
N GLY A 174 8.59 17.88 10.85
CA GLY A 174 9.87 17.60 10.20
C GLY A 174 9.81 16.78 8.92
N LYS A 175 8.63 16.27 8.52
CA LYS A 175 8.56 15.20 7.51
C LYS A 175 7.34 15.30 6.60
N THR A 176 7.56 15.05 5.31
CA THR A 176 6.50 14.82 4.31
C THR A 176 5.84 13.48 4.59
N VAL A 177 4.51 13.43 4.47
CA VAL A 177 3.73 12.23 4.76
C VAL A 177 3.21 11.62 3.46
N PHE A 178 3.54 10.36 3.19
CA PHE A 178 2.90 9.62 2.10
C PHE A 178 1.50 9.17 2.55
N VAL A 179 0.48 9.92 2.16
CA VAL A 179 -0.89 9.79 2.70
C VAL A 179 -1.45 8.41 2.41
N ASN A 180 -1.29 7.89 1.18
CA ASN A 180 -1.81 6.57 0.82
C ASN A 180 -1.25 5.47 1.73
N ALA A 181 0.04 5.52 2.04
CA ALA A 181 0.69 4.57 2.93
C ALA A 181 0.19 4.70 4.38
N GLU A 182 0.04 5.93 4.89
CA GLU A 182 -0.48 6.15 6.25
C GLU A 182 -1.94 5.68 6.39
N MET A 183 -2.80 5.93 5.39
CA MET A 183 -4.18 5.43 5.38
C MET A 183 -4.23 3.91 5.53
N VAL A 184 -3.36 3.19 4.81
CA VAL A 184 -3.28 1.73 4.87
C VAL A 184 -2.68 1.25 6.20
N LEU A 185 -1.55 1.83 6.61
CA LEU A 185 -0.84 1.47 7.84
C LEU A 185 -1.68 1.68 9.11
N ALA A 186 -2.56 2.67 9.11
CA ALA A 186 -3.48 2.94 10.20
C ALA A 186 -4.76 2.07 10.14
N GLY A 187 -4.98 1.35 9.04
CA GLY A 187 -6.15 0.49 8.85
C GLY A 187 -7.42 1.25 8.46
N TYR A 188 -7.28 2.35 7.73
CA TYR A 188 -8.40 3.17 7.23
C TYR A 188 -8.62 3.06 5.71
N ALA A 189 -7.74 2.36 5.01
CA ALA A 189 -7.99 1.91 3.64
C ALA A 189 -7.30 0.55 3.38
N PRO A 190 -7.95 -0.42 2.70
CA PRO A 190 -7.27 -1.57 2.14
C PRO A 190 -6.37 -1.17 0.97
N ALA A 191 -5.31 -1.95 0.73
CA ALA A 191 -4.49 -1.80 -0.45
C ALA A 191 -5.19 -2.44 -1.66
N LYS A 192 -5.20 -1.76 -2.81
CA LYS A 192 -5.87 -2.25 -4.01
C LYS A 192 -5.04 -1.96 -5.26
N ARG A 193 -4.83 -2.99 -6.08
CA ARG A 193 -4.09 -2.85 -7.34
C ARG A 193 -5.01 -2.41 -8.46
N PHE A 194 -4.63 -1.34 -9.16
CA PHE A 194 -5.34 -0.82 -10.32
C PHE A 194 -4.38 -0.70 -11.51
N PRO A 195 -4.06 -1.80 -12.23
CA PRO A 195 -3.23 -1.72 -13.43
C PRO A 195 -3.79 -0.72 -14.45
N PRO A 196 -2.94 0.09 -15.10
CA PRO A 196 -1.47 -0.02 -15.11
C PRO A 196 -0.77 0.69 -13.93
N ASN A 197 -1.50 1.40 -13.07
CA ASN A 197 -1.00 2.16 -11.94
C ASN A 197 -0.71 1.27 -10.71
N VAL A 198 0.53 0.79 -10.62
CA VAL A 198 0.96 -0.18 -9.59
C VAL A 198 2.32 0.15 -8.98
N LYS A 199 2.87 1.36 -9.19
CA LYS A 199 4.19 1.78 -8.71
C LYS A 199 4.44 1.43 -7.23
N HIS A 200 3.48 1.71 -6.35
CA HIS A 200 3.59 1.43 -4.91
C HIS A 200 2.79 0.22 -4.41
N ALA A 201 2.35 -0.66 -5.31
CA ALA A 201 1.50 -1.80 -4.94
C ALA A 201 2.15 -2.78 -3.95
N GLY A 202 3.48 -2.97 -4.02
CA GLY A 202 4.21 -3.82 -3.08
C GLY A 202 4.21 -3.26 -1.66
N VAL A 203 4.58 -1.99 -1.52
CA VAL A 203 4.63 -1.26 -0.25
C VAL A 203 3.27 -1.23 0.42
N LEU A 204 2.22 -0.82 -0.31
CA LEU A 204 0.86 -0.74 0.24
C LEU A 204 0.35 -2.11 0.70
N SER A 205 0.65 -3.18 -0.05
CA SER A 205 0.28 -4.55 0.36
C SER A 205 0.98 -4.96 1.66
N ALA A 206 2.27 -4.64 1.83
CA ALA A 206 3.01 -4.97 3.05
C ALA A 206 2.47 -4.19 4.28
N LEU A 207 2.10 -2.92 4.09
CA LEU A 207 1.51 -2.10 5.15
C LEU A 207 0.12 -2.62 5.56
N GLU A 208 -0.68 -3.09 4.62
CA GLU A 208 -1.98 -3.70 4.91
C GLU A 208 -1.81 -4.98 5.74
N GLU A 209 -0.90 -5.87 5.36
CA GLU A 209 -0.60 -7.10 6.11
C GLU A 209 -0.20 -6.76 7.56
N TYR A 210 0.66 -5.76 7.73
CA TYR A 210 1.06 -5.31 9.05
C TYR A 210 -0.11 -4.70 9.84
N ALA A 211 -0.92 -3.85 9.22
CA ALA A 211 -2.09 -3.25 9.85
C ALA A 211 -3.12 -4.30 10.29
N ALA A 212 -3.32 -5.34 9.48
CA ALA A 212 -4.18 -6.47 9.79
C ALA A 212 -3.64 -7.31 10.96
N LEU A 213 -2.35 -7.69 10.92
CA LEU A 213 -1.70 -8.44 12.00
C LEU A 213 -1.82 -7.72 13.35
N HIS A 214 -1.68 -6.39 13.33
CA HIS A 214 -1.73 -5.54 14.52
C HIS A 214 -3.14 -5.00 14.83
N LYS A 215 -4.18 -5.51 14.16
CA LYS A 215 -5.58 -5.17 14.43
C LYS A 215 -5.85 -3.66 14.44
N ARG A 216 -5.29 -2.93 13.47
CA ARG A 216 -5.42 -1.47 13.37
C ARG A 216 -6.69 -1.06 12.63
N GLY A 217 -7.29 0.09 12.96
CA GLY A 217 -8.47 0.61 12.27
C GLY A 217 -9.57 -0.45 12.07
N MET A 218 -10.03 -0.61 10.82
CA MET A 218 -11.06 -1.58 10.42
C MET A 218 -10.68 -3.05 10.67
N TRP A 219 -9.40 -3.31 10.89
CA TRP A 219 -8.90 -4.65 11.16
C TRP A 219 -9.32 -5.12 12.57
N LYS A 220 -9.60 -4.25 13.55
CA LYS A 220 -9.91 -4.64 14.94
C LYS A 220 -10.93 -5.77 15.12
N THR A 221 -11.98 -5.77 14.31
CA THR A 221 -13.15 -6.66 14.46
C THR A 221 -13.29 -7.67 13.32
N THR A 222 -12.42 -7.61 12.32
CA THR A 222 -12.45 -8.58 11.22
C THR A 222 -11.66 -9.83 11.61
N PRO A 223 -12.18 -11.04 11.40
CA PRO A 223 -11.40 -12.24 11.62
C PRO A 223 -10.15 -12.20 10.72
N HIS A 224 -8.97 -12.15 11.34
CA HIS A 224 -7.69 -12.07 10.63
C HIS A 224 -7.24 -13.42 10.11
N GLY A 225 -6.65 -13.38 8.93
CA GLY A 225 -6.19 -14.55 8.20
C GLY A 225 -7.03 -14.80 6.97
N TYR A 226 -6.66 -15.86 6.27
CA TYR A 226 -7.27 -16.28 5.03
C TYR A 226 -7.58 -17.75 5.08
N VAL A 227 -8.61 -18.15 4.34
CA VAL A 227 -8.96 -19.54 4.14
C VAL A 227 -8.73 -19.93 2.68
N GLY A 228 -7.90 -20.93 2.47
CA GLY A 228 -7.64 -21.55 1.18
C GLY A 228 -8.45 -22.83 0.96
N SER A 229 -8.72 -23.12 -0.31
CA SER A 229 -9.21 -24.42 -0.75
C SER A 229 -8.08 -25.17 -1.45
N ARG A 230 -7.66 -26.31 -0.89
CA ARG A 230 -6.66 -27.21 -1.49
C ARG A 230 -7.06 -27.65 -2.91
N ALA A 231 -8.36 -27.80 -3.16
CA ALA A 231 -8.89 -28.26 -4.44
C ALA A 231 -8.84 -27.18 -5.54
N SER A 232 -9.25 -25.94 -5.23
CA SER A 232 -9.29 -24.87 -6.24
C SER A 232 -8.03 -24.02 -6.25
N ARG A 233 -7.16 -24.18 -5.25
CA ARG A 233 -5.97 -23.34 -5.00
C ARG A 233 -6.33 -21.86 -4.88
N LYS A 234 -7.59 -21.55 -4.51
CA LYS A 234 -8.04 -20.18 -4.23
C LYS A 234 -8.05 -19.93 -2.74
N PHE A 235 -7.67 -18.73 -2.33
CA PHE A 235 -7.83 -18.27 -0.96
C PHE A 235 -8.82 -17.11 -0.88
N HIS A 236 -9.38 -16.94 0.32
CA HIS A 236 -10.52 -16.08 0.62
C HIS A 236 -10.28 -15.39 1.96
N ARG A 237 -10.89 -14.21 2.16
CA ARG A 237 -11.06 -13.67 3.52
C ARG A 237 -11.95 -14.62 4.33
N LEU A 238 -11.75 -14.67 5.65
CA LEU A 238 -12.52 -15.57 6.54
C LEU A 238 -14.04 -15.28 6.53
N ASP A 239 -14.43 -14.05 6.21
CA ASP A 239 -15.83 -13.62 6.12
C ASP A 239 -16.49 -13.93 4.77
N CYS A 240 -15.70 -14.29 3.74
CA CYS A 240 -16.17 -14.50 2.37
C CYS A 240 -17.22 -15.63 2.30
N PRO A 241 -18.39 -15.40 1.65
CA PRO A 241 -19.40 -16.44 1.47
C PRO A 241 -18.87 -17.72 0.82
N TYR A 242 -18.02 -17.58 -0.21
CA TYR A 242 -17.38 -18.73 -0.87
C TYR A 242 -16.32 -19.41 0.00
N GLY A 243 -15.60 -18.64 0.83
CA GLY A 243 -14.61 -19.17 1.77
C GLY A 243 -15.26 -20.03 2.86
N LYS A 244 -16.44 -19.63 3.34
CA LYS A 244 -17.24 -20.37 4.34
C LYS A 244 -17.78 -21.70 3.81
N GLN A 245 -17.90 -21.85 2.49
CA GLN A 245 -18.40 -23.07 1.83
C GLN A 245 -17.29 -24.08 1.52
N ILE A 246 -16.03 -23.79 1.83
CA ILE A 246 -14.92 -24.72 1.59
C ILE A 246 -15.10 -25.95 2.48
N LEU A 247 -15.16 -27.13 1.85
CA LEU A 247 -15.27 -28.40 2.55
C LEU A 247 -14.11 -28.58 3.55
N PRO A 248 -14.36 -29.09 4.78
CA PRO A 248 -13.33 -29.22 5.81
C PRO A 248 -12.05 -29.91 5.34
N ARG A 249 -12.17 -30.99 4.55
CA ARG A 249 -11.01 -31.70 3.96
C ARG A 249 -10.14 -30.85 3.04
N ASN A 250 -10.74 -29.86 2.39
CA ASN A 250 -10.05 -28.95 1.47
C ASN A 250 -9.61 -27.65 2.15
N ARG A 251 -10.00 -27.42 3.41
CA ARG A 251 -9.79 -26.14 4.09
C ARG A 251 -8.37 -26.02 4.65
N ILE A 252 -7.65 -24.98 4.24
CA ILE A 252 -6.36 -24.58 4.82
C ILE A 252 -6.47 -23.14 5.31
N GLU A 253 -5.75 -22.79 6.38
CA GLU A 253 -5.71 -21.42 6.89
C GLU A 253 -4.34 -20.81 6.64
N PHE A 254 -4.32 -19.52 6.34
CA PHE A 254 -3.12 -18.71 6.22
C PHE A 254 -3.22 -17.53 7.17
N LYS A 255 -2.11 -17.13 7.78
CA LYS A 255 -2.11 -15.98 8.69
C LYS A 255 -2.05 -14.68 7.89
N THR A 256 -1.22 -14.65 6.85
CA THR A 256 -1.03 -13.49 5.98
C THR A 256 -1.45 -13.80 4.54
N ARG A 257 -1.62 -12.75 3.74
CA ARG A 257 -1.90 -12.87 2.31
C ARG A 257 -0.68 -13.43 1.59
N ARG A 258 0.51 -12.94 1.95
CA ARG A 258 1.81 -13.46 1.53
C ARG A 258 1.92 -14.97 1.71
N ASP A 259 1.60 -15.50 2.90
CA ASP A 259 1.67 -16.95 3.16
C ASP A 259 0.83 -17.73 2.14
N ALA A 260 -0.37 -17.25 1.81
CA ALA A 260 -1.25 -17.89 0.84
C ALA A 260 -0.66 -17.84 -0.58
N VAL A 261 -0.13 -16.69 -0.99
CA VAL A 261 0.46 -16.48 -2.32
C VAL A 261 1.74 -17.30 -2.49
N GLU A 262 2.65 -17.28 -1.51
CA GLU A 262 3.89 -18.08 -1.51
C GLU A 262 3.59 -19.58 -1.45
N ALA A 263 2.55 -19.98 -0.71
CA ALA A 263 2.05 -21.34 -0.75
C ALA A 263 1.39 -21.70 -2.09
N GLY A 264 1.31 -20.77 -3.06
CA GLY A 264 0.85 -20.95 -4.43
C GLY A 264 -0.66 -20.85 -4.62
N TYR A 265 -1.37 -20.12 -3.76
CA TYR A 265 -2.80 -19.87 -3.87
C TYR A 265 -3.10 -18.54 -4.57
N VAL A 266 -4.24 -18.48 -5.26
CA VAL A 266 -4.70 -17.32 -6.03
C VAL A 266 -5.83 -16.61 -5.27
N PRO A 267 -5.85 -15.27 -5.18
CA PRO A 267 -6.90 -14.55 -4.48
C PRO A 267 -8.26 -14.76 -5.14
N CYS A 268 -9.30 -14.91 -4.33
CA CYS A 268 -10.68 -14.96 -4.80
C CYS A 268 -11.06 -13.64 -5.49
N ARG A 269 -11.59 -13.71 -6.71
CA ARG A 269 -12.03 -12.53 -7.48
C ARG A 269 -13.19 -11.78 -6.83
N SER A 270 -14.03 -12.48 -6.06
CA SER A 270 -15.22 -11.90 -5.43
C SER A 270 -14.88 -11.13 -4.16
N CYS A 271 -14.20 -11.76 -3.20
CA CYS A 271 -13.85 -11.09 -1.96
C CYS A 271 -12.51 -10.34 -2.03
N LYS A 272 -11.77 -10.41 -3.14
CA LYS A 272 -10.50 -9.71 -3.38
C LYS A 272 -9.58 -9.69 -2.13
N PRO A 273 -9.22 -10.88 -1.61
CA PRO A 273 -8.40 -11.02 -0.43
C PRO A 273 -6.93 -10.66 -0.68
#